data_AF-A0A1M4L681-F1
#
_entry.id   AF-A0A1M4L681-F1
#
_cell.length_a   1.000
_cell.length_b   1.000
_cell.length_c   1.000
_cell.angle_alpha   90.00
_cell.angle_beta   90.00
_cell.angle_gamma   90.00
#
_symmetry.space_group_name_H-M   'P 1'
#
loop_
_entity.id
_entity.type
_entity.pdbx_description
1 polymer ?
#
loop_
_entity_poly.entity_id
_entity_poly.type
_entity_poly.pdbx_seq_one_letter_code
_entity_poly.pdbx_strand_id
1 'polypeptide(L)' 'MKAQDLYKARSPELRASLAALQRAAALARKTAIQTNTDLLVVKDGKLIRISGEQLRLDDNK' A
#
# COMPACT_ATOMS: atom_id res chain seq x y z
N MET A 1 -2.91 2.07 -13.21
CA MET A 1 -2.23 3.39 -13.21
C MET A 1 -0.83 3.19 -12.64
N LYS A 2 0.22 3.63 -13.33
CA LYS A 2 1.59 3.48 -12.82
C LYS A 2 1.88 4.63 -11.85
N ALA A 3 2.66 4.38 -10.80
CA ALA A 3 3.05 5.43 -9.85
C ALA A 3 3.75 6.62 -10.54
N GLN A 4 4.43 6.36 -11.66
CA GLN A 4 5.08 7.38 -12.51
C GLN A 4 4.07 8.35 -13.16
N ASP A 5 2.82 7.92 -13.38
CA ASP A 5 1.76 8.76 -13.97
C ASP A 5 1.30 9.84 -12.98
N LEU A 6 1.38 9.56 -11.66
CA LEU A 6 1.05 10.52 -10.61
C LEU A 6 2.05 11.69 -10.56
N TYR A 7 3.35 11.42 -10.75
CA TYR A 7 4.37 12.47 -10.76
C TYR A 7 4.24 13.42 -11.96
N LYS A 8 3.70 12.94 -13.08
CA LYS A 8 3.47 13.73 -14.30
C LYS A 8 2.06 14.34 -14.36
N ALA A 9 1.26 14.16 -13.32
CA ALA A 9 -0.08 14.70 -13.27
C ALA A 9 -0.09 16.22 -13.43
N ARG A 10 -1.06 16.75 -14.18
CA ARG A 10 -1.26 18.19 -14.35
C ARG A 10 -1.58 18.86 -13.01
N SER A 11 -2.43 18.22 -12.20
CA SER A 11 -2.79 18.67 -10.85
C SER A 11 -1.62 18.54 -9.87
N PRO A 12 -1.21 19.63 -9.21
CA PRO A 12 -0.22 19.60 -8.14
C PRO A 12 -0.58 18.68 -6.97
N GLU A 13 -1.86 18.64 -6.61
CA GLU A 13 -2.40 17.83 -5.52
C GLU A 13 -2.23 16.34 -5.82
N LEU A 14 -2.49 15.95 -7.08
CA LEU A 14 -2.33 14.57 -7.52
C LEU A 14 -0.85 14.14 -7.50
N ARG A 15 0.08 15.04 -7.82
CA ARG A 15 1.53 14.77 -7.69
C ARG A 15 1.95 14.51 -6.24
N ALA A 16 1.39 15.28 -5.29
CA ALA A 16 1.67 15.12 -3.86
C ALA A 16 0.98 13.89 -3.25
N SER A 17 -0.12 13.41 -3.84
CA SER A 17 -0.92 12.31 -3.29
C SER A 17 -0.16 10.99 -3.16
N LEU A 18 0.84 10.73 -4.01
CA LEU A 18 1.61 9.49 -3.97
C LEU A 18 2.34 9.30 -2.63
N ALA A 19 2.94 10.36 -2.10
CA ALA A 19 3.63 10.31 -0.81
C ALA A 19 2.64 10.05 0.36
N ALA A 20 1.41 10.58 0.26
CA ALA A 20 0.36 10.28 1.23
C ALA A 20 -0.10 8.81 1.14
N LEU A 21 -0.31 8.30 -0.08
CA LEU A 21 -0.71 6.91 -0.32
C LEU A 21 0.37 5.92 0.15
N GLN A 22 1.64 6.21 -0.08
CA GLN A 22 2.76 5.38 0.41
C GLN A 22 2.78 5.29 1.94
N ARG A 23 2.60 6.44 2.62
CA ARG A 23 2.50 6.48 4.10
C ARG A 23 1.29 5.69 4.59
N ALA A 24 0.13 5.86 3.96
CA ALA A 24 -1.08 5.12 4.32
C ALA A 24 -0.89 3.61 4.14
N ALA A 25 -0.27 3.18 3.03
CA ALA A 25 0.02 1.78 2.78
C ALA A 25 1.02 1.19 3.81
N ALA A 26 2.03 1.96 4.21
CA ALA A 26 2.96 1.55 5.26
C ALA A 26 2.26 1.40 6.62
N LEU A 27 1.38 2.35 6.97
CA LEU A 27 0.60 2.28 8.20
C LEU A 27 -0.35 1.08 8.19
N ALA A 28 -1.03 0.81 7.07
CA ALA A 28 -1.93 -0.33 6.94
C ALA A 28 -1.19 -1.67 7.16
N ARG A 29 0.01 -1.84 6.60
CA ARG A 29 0.85 -3.02 6.87
C ARG A 29 1.19 -3.15 8.35
N LYS A 30 1.64 -2.05 8.97
CA LYS A 30 1.98 -2.03 10.39
C LYS A 30 0.77 -2.41 11.26
N THR A 31 -0.40 -1.84 11.00
CA THR A 31 -1.64 -2.16 11.73
C THR A 31 -2.05 -3.62 11.54
N ALA A 32 -1.98 -4.16 10.33
CA ALA A 32 -2.30 -5.56 10.06
C ALA A 32 -1.38 -6.51 10.84
N ILE A 33 -0.07 -6.24 10.86
CA ILE A 33 0.92 -6.98 11.65
C ILE A 33 0.60 -6.91 13.16
N GLN A 34 0.35 -5.70 13.68
CA GLN A 34 0.11 -5.47 15.10
C GLN A 34 -1.19 -6.10 15.61
N THR A 35 -2.21 -6.14 14.77
CA THR A 35 -3.54 -6.67 15.11
C THR A 35 -3.75 -8.11 14.68
N ASN A 36 -2.72 -8.73 14.07
CA ASN A 36 -2.78 -10.09 13.52
C ASN A 36 -3.97 -10.29 12.55
N THR A 37 -4.21 -9.30 11.69
CA THR A 37 -5.28 -9.31 10.68
C THR A 37 -4.73 -9.41 9.27
N ASP A 38 -5.56 -9.90 8.35
CA ASP A 38 -5.23 -9.98 6.93
C ASP A 38 -5.33 -8.60 6.26
N LEU A 39 -4.39 -8.31 5.37
CA LEU A 39 -4.43 -7.14 4.49
C LEU A 39 -4.99 -7.53 3.12
N LEU A 40 -6.07 -6.90 2.71
CA LEU A 40 -6.67 -7.06 1.39
C LEU A 40 -6.16 -5.98 0.44
N VAL A 41 -5.61 -6.38 -0.71
CA VAL A 41 -5.07 -5.47 -1.73
C VAL A 41 -5.69 -5.82 -3.08
N VAL A 42 -6.14 -4.82 -3.83
CA VAL A 42 -6.57 -5.00 -5.21
C VAL A 42 -5.36 -4.82 -6.13
N LYS A 43 -4.99 -5.87 -6.86
CA LYS A 43 -3.91 -5.85 -7.85
C LYS A 43 -4.44 -6.44 -9.15
N ASP A 44 -4.27 -5.70 -10.25
CA ASP A 44 -4.73 -6.10 -11.58
C ASP A 44 -6.22 -6.50 -11.60
N GLY A 45 -7.05 -5.75 -10.86
CA GLY A 45 -8.49 -5.97 -10.73
C GLY A 45 -8.88 -7.17 -9.85
N LYS A 46 -7.91 -7.88 -9.27
CA LYS A 46 -8.15 -9.04 -8.40
C LYS A 46 -7.93 -8.68 -6.95
N LEU A 47 -8.80 -9.19 -6.07
CA LEU A 47 -8.62 -9.11 -4.64
C LEU A 47 -7.57 -10.13 -4.20
N ILE A 48 -6.48 -9.66 -3.64
CA ILE A 48 -5.40 -10.48 -3.07
C ILE A 48 -5.43 -10.32 -1.56
N ARG A 49 -5.35 -11.44 -0.86
CA ARG A 49 -5.26 -11.48 0.60
C ARG A 49 -3.83 -11.79 1.01
N ILE A 50 -3.30 -10.99 1.93
CA ILE A 50 -1.98 -11.19 2.52
C ILE A 50 -2.18 -11.36 4.02
N SER A 51 -1.78 -12.51 4.56
CA SER A 51 -1.88 -12.77 6.00
C SER A 51 -0.94 -11.87 6.82
N GLY A 52 -1.29 -11.56 8.06
CA GLY A 52 -0.41 -10.85 8.99
C GLY A 52 0.94 -11.54 9.21
N GLU A 53 1.00 -12.87 9.14
CA GLU A 53 2.25 -13.66 9.21
C GLU A 53 3.16 -13.40 8.02
N GLN A 54 2.63 -13.52 6.80
CA GLN A 54 3.36 -13.18 5.58
C GLN A 54 3.89 -11.75 5.61
N LEU A 55 3.09 -10.78 6.08
CA LEU A 55 3.52 -9.39 6.22
C LEU A 55 4.70 -9.23 7.19
N ARG A 56 4.73 -9.97 8.30
CA ARG A 56 5.87 -9.98 9.24
C ARG A 56 7.14 -10.52 8.61
N LEU A 57 7.03 -11.57 7.79
CA LEU A 57 8.19 -12.13 7.10
C LEU A 57 8.76 -11.17 6.06
N ASP A 58 7.89 -10.42 5.38
CA ASP A 58 8.28 -9.46 4.36
C ASP A 58 8.84 -8.15 4.93
N ASP A 59 8.45 -7.76 6.15
CA ASP A 59 8.98 -6.55 6.84
C ASP A 59 10.40 -6.75 7.40
N ASN A 60 10.80 -8.00 7.66
CA ASN A 60 12.10 -8.36 8.24
C ASN A 60 13.18 -8.70 7.18
N LYS A 61 12.90 -8.49 5.89
CA LYS A 61 13.84 -8.69 4.77
C LYS A 61 14.44 -7.36 4.31
#